data_AF-A0A392N8Z9-F1
#
_entry.id   AF-A0A392N8Z9-F1
#
_cell.length_a   1.000
_cell.length_b   1.000
_cell.length_c   1.000
_cell.angle_alpha   90.00
_cell.angle_beta   90.00
_cell.angle_gamma   90.00
#
_symmetry.space_group_name_H-M   'P 1'
#
loop_
_entity.id
_entity.type
_entity.pdbx_description
1 polymer ?
#
loop_
_entity_poly.entity_id
_entity_poly.type
_entity_poly.pdbx_seq_one_letter_code
_entity_poly.pdbx_strand_id
1 'polypeptide(L)'
;MLVYENYNKFICATDSIKRMKSNIIGMEGEMEQLLDKIMFVQSRSDNVNTSLSENREHIEKLNKKCNLLRKIQFIYDLPDRLGKCIKVEAYADAVKMYTGSMPIFKTYGDSSFQDCKQASDEAISIIVKNLQ
;
A
#
# COMPACT_ATOMS: atom_id res chain seq x y z
N MET A 1 15.74 -78.02 -5.12
CA MET A 1 15.95 -76.73 -4.41
C MET A 1 15.21 -75.55 -5.06
N LEU A 2 14.94 -75.58 -6.38
CA LEU A 2 14.22 -74.51 -7.11
C LEU A 2 12.82 -74.16 -6.57
N VAL A 3 12.05 -75.17 -6.16
CA VAL A 3 10.68 -74.98 -5.67
C VAL A 3 10.65 -74.14 -4.39
N TYR A 4 11.57 -74.39 -3.46
CA TYR A 4 11.69 -73.63 -2.22
C TYR A 4 12.09 -72.17 -2.45
N GLU A 5 13.01 -71.94 -3.38
CA GLU A 5 13.46 -70.59 -3.73
C GLU A 5 12.32 -69.77 -4.38
N ASN A 6 11.50 -70.42 -5.22
CA ASN A 6 10.32 -69.80 -5.81
C ASN A 6 9.23 -69.51 -4.78
N TYR A 7 8.98 -70.43 -3.84
CA TYR A 7 8.06 -70.16 -2.72
C TYR A 7 8.54 -69.01 -1.85
N ASN A 8 9.83 -68.96 -1.55
CA ASN A 8 10.41 -67.87 -0.75
C ASN A 8 10.29 -66.52 -1.47
N LYS A 9 10.56 -66.48 -2.78
CA LYS A 9 10.37 -65.26 -3.60
C LYS A 9 8.91 -64.82 -3.64
N PHE A 10 7.95 -65.75 -3.73
CA PHE A 10 6.52 -65.43 -3.72
C PHE A 10 6.07 -64.86 -2.37
N ILE A 11 6.55 -65.42 -1.26
CA ILE A 11 6.29 -64.91 0.09
C ILE A 11 6.86 -63.49 0.24
N CYS A 12 8.12 -63.27 -0.14
CA CYS A 12 8.74 -61.94 -0.11
C CYS A 12 8.01 -60.91 -0.99
N ALA A 13 7.56 -61.31 -2.18
CA ALA A 13 6.76 -60.45 -3.05
C ALA A 13 5.41 -60.08 -2.39
N THR A 14 4.75 -61.06 -1.76
CA THR A 14 3.48 -60.84 -1.05
C THR A 14 3.65 -59.92 0.15
N ASP A 15 4.71 -60.09 0.95
CA ASP A 15 5.02 -59.20 2.08
C ASP A 15 5.34 -57.77 1.62
N SER A 16 6.06 -57.63 0.50
CA SER A 16 6.32 -56.32 -0.13
C SER A 16 5.02 -55.64 -0.56
N ILE A 17 4.09 -56.37 -1.18
CA ILE A 17 2.77 -55.86 -1.58
C ILE A 17 1.96 -55.44 -0.35
N LYS A 18 1.99 -56.24 0.73
CA LYS A 18 1.26 -55.94 1.97
C LYS A 18 1.79 -54.66 2.64
N ARG A 19 3.12 -54.48 2.66
CA ARG A 19 3.76 -53.27 3.18
C ARG A 19 3.45 -52.05 2.31
N MET A 20 3.52 -52.21 0.99
CA MET A 20 3.17 -51.15 0.05
C MET A 20 1.71 -50.69 0.23
N LYS A 21 0.77 -51.64 0.37
CA LYS A 21 -0.63 -51.34 0.66
C LYS A 21 -0.81 -50.54 1.96
N SER A 22 -0.13 -50.94 3.03
CA SER A 22 -0.19 -50.24 4.31
C SER A 22 0.33 -48.81 4.21
N ASN A 23 1.42 -48.60 3.49
CA ASN A 23 2.02 -47.27 3.30
C ASN A 23 1.11 -46.36 2.47
N ILE A 24 0.51 -46.88 1.38
CA ILE A 24 -0.42 -46.10 0.54
C ILE A 24 -1.63 -45.64 1.34
N ILE A 25 -2.22 -46.52 2.15
CA ILE A 25 -3.37 -46.17 3.01
C ILE A 25 -2.96 -45.12 4.07
N GLY A 26 -1.75 -45.23 4.62
CA GLY A 26 -1.21 -44.22 5.53
C GLY A 26 -1.01 -42.85 4.86
N MET A 27 -0.48 -42.85 3.63
CA MET A 27 -0.29 -41.62 2.84
C MET A 27 -1.61 -40.94 2.47
N GLU A 28 -2.66 -41.70 2.17
CA GLU A 28 -3.99 -41.15 1.89
C GLU A 28 -4.54 -40.37 3.10
N GLY A 29 -4.46 -40.95 4.29
CA GLY A 29 -4.86 -40.28 5.53
C GLY A 29 -4.00 -39.05 5.86
N GLU A 30 -2.69 -39.09 5.60
CA GLU A 30 -1.82 -37.93 5.76
C GLU A 30 -2.15 -36.80 4.76
N MET A 31 -2.48 -37.15 3.51
CA MET A 31 -2.91 -36.18 2.48
C MET A 31 -4.24 -35.51 2.85
N GLU A 32 -5.22 -36.26 3.36
CA GLU A 32 -6.48 -35.70 3.83
C GLU A 32 -6.25 -34.71 4.98
N GLN A 33 -5.46 -35.09 5.98
CA GLN A 33 -5.11 -34.19 7.08
C GLN A 33 -4.35 -32.95 6.61
N LEU A 34 -3.51 -33.07 5.58
CA LEU A 34 -2.82 -31.92 5.00
C LEU A 34 -3.80 -30.99 4.28
N LEU A 35 -4.74 -31.55 3.50
CA LEU A 35 -5.77 -30.77 2.81
C LEU A 35 -6.63 -29.98 3.81
N ASP A 36 -7.07 -30.63 4.89
CA ASP A 36 -7.85 -29.99 5.95
C ASP A 36 -7.09 -28.83 6.60
N LYS A 37 -5.79 -29.03 6.89
CA LYS A 37 -4.93 -27.96 7.43
C LYS A 37 -4.79 -26.80 6.47
N ILE A 38 -4.61 -27.07 5.18
CA ILE A 38 -4.52 -26.02 4.15
C ILE A 38 -5.83 -25.24 4.07
N MET A 39 -6.98 -25.93 4.04
CA MET A 39 -8.29 -25.29 4.03
C MET A 39 -8.52 -24.44 5.29
N PHE A 40 -8.11 -24.95 6.46
CA PHE A 40 -8.18 -24.20 7.70
C PHE A 40 -7.33 -22.93 7.65
N VAL A 41 -6.07 -23.03 7.21
CA VAL A 41 -5.17 -21.87 7.06
C VAL A 41 -5.75 -20.87 6.07
N GLN A 42 -6.26 -21.33 4.92
CA GLN A 42 -6.90 -20.49 3.92
C GLN A 42 -8.09 -19.72 4.50
N SER A 43 -9.01 -20.42 5.19
CA SER A 43 -10.19 -19.78 5.81
C SER A 43 -9.81 -18.74 6.87
N ARG A 44 -8.78 -19.02 7.68
CA ARG A 44 -8.26 -18.09 8.69
C ARG A 44 -7.61 -16.88 8.03
N SER A 45 -6.86 -17.09 6.95
CA SER A 45 -6.26 -16.02 6.15
C SER A 45 -7.32 -15.12 5.55
N ASP A 46 -8.35 -15.70 4.94
CA ASP A 46 -9.46 -14.96 4.34
C ASP A 46 -10.20 -14.13 5.40
N ASN A 47 -10.48 -14.69 6.57
CA ASN A 47 -11.11 -13.97 7.68
C ASN A 47 -10.24 -12.80 8.20
N VAL A 48 -8.91 -12.99 8.29
CA VAL A 48 -8.00 -11.89 8.65
C VAL A 48 -8.01 -10.82 7.56
N ASN A 49 -8.02 -11.22 6.29
CA ASN A 49 -8.01 -10.26 5.19
C ASN A 49 -9.30 -9.44 5.11
N THR A 50 -10.47 -10.07 5.29
CA THR A 50 -11.77 -9.38 5.31
C THR A 50 -11.91 -8.47 6.53
N SER A 51 -11.50 -8.91 7.72
CA SER A 51 -11.53 -8.05 8.91
C SER A 51 -10.60 -6.84 8.83
N LEU A 52 -9.49 -6.94 8.08
CA LEU A 52 -8.60 -5.81 7.84
C LEU A 52 -9.03 -4.92 6.66
N SER A 53 -9.77 -5.42 5.69
CA SER A 53 -10.09 -4.66 4.47
C SER A 53 -10.90 -3.40 4.77
N GLU A 54 -11.88 -3.48 5.67
CA GLU A 54 -12.70 -2.33 6.07
C GLU A 54 -11.85 -1.23 6.73
N ASN A 55 -10.95 -1.64 7.63
CA ASN A 55 -10.02 -0.72 8.29
C ASN A 55 -9.05 -0.06 7.29
N ARG A 56 -8.53 -0.82 6.32
CA ARG A 56 -7.68 -0.28 5.24
C ARG A 56 -8.43 0.77 4.43
N GLU A 57 -9.68 0.50 4.07
CA GLU A 57 -10.53 1.46 3.34
C GLU A 57 -10.79 2.73 4.16
N HIS A 58 -11.05 2.58 5.47
CA HIS A 58 -11.27 3.72 6.36
C HIS A 58 -10.01 4.60 6.48
N ILE A 59 -8.84 3.98 6.66
CA ILE A 59 -7.55 4.67 6.68
C ILE A 59 -7.30 5.38 5.36
N GLU A 60 -7.60 4.76 4.21
CA GLU A 60 -7.43 5.40 2.91
C GLU A 60 -8.33 6.64 2.74
N LYS A 61 -9.61 6.54 3.14
CA LYS A 61 -10.55 7.68 3.14
C LYS A 61 -10.05 8.82 4.04
N LEU A 62 -9.56 8.50 5.23
CA LEU A 62 -8.98 9.49 6.14
C LEU A 62 -7.73 10.12 5.54
N ASN A 63 -6.82 9.32 4.98
CA ASN A 63 -5.59 9.82 4.37
C ASN A 63 -5.90 10.76 3.19
N LYS A 64 -6.90 10.44 2.36
CA LYS A 64 -7.39 11.35 1.29
C LYS A 64 -7.84 12.70 1.87
N LYS A 65 -8.64 12.69 2.95
CA LYS A 65 -9.08 13.91 3.64
C LYS A 65 -7.91 14.70 4.24
N CYS A 66 -7.01 14.04 4.97
CA CYS A 66 -5.83 14.67 5.56
C CYS A 66 -4.91 15.28 4.49
N ASN A 67 -4.71 14.59 3.36
CA ASN A 67 -3.92 15.11 2.26
C ASN A 67 -4.56 16.34 1.61
N LEU A 68 -5.89 16.34 1.46
CA LEU A 68 -6.61 17.53 0.99
C LEU A 68 -6.45 18.69 1.98
N LEU A 69 -6.67 18.44 3.27
CA LEU A 69 -6.54 19.47 4.30
C LEU A 69 -5.12 20.06 4.34
N ARG A 70 -4.08 19.22 4.20
CA ARG A 70 -2.69 19.68 4.13
C ARG A 70 -2.43 20.55 2.90
N LYS A 71 -3.01 20.22 1.75
CA LYS A 71 -2.92 21.07 0.55
C LYS A 71 -3.61 22.41 0.75
N ILE A 72 -4.80 22.42 1.35
CA ILE A 72 -5.53 23.65 1.67
C ILE A 72 -4.72 24.52 2.64
N GLN A 73 -4.19 23.91 3.71
CA GLN A 73 -3.35 24.61 4.68
C GLN A 73 -2.12 25.21 4.01
N PHE A 74 -1.47 24.49 3.09
CA PHE A 74 -0.33 25.01 2.34
C PHE A 74 -0.69 26.28 1.53
N ILE A 75 -1.87 26.32 0.92
CA ILE A 75 -2.33 27.48 0.14
C ILE A 75 -2.63 28.68 1.07
N TYR A 76 -3.25 28.44 2.23
CA TYR A 76 -3.47 29.48 3.23
C TYR A 76 -2.16 30.02 3.83
N ASP A 77 -1.18 29.14 4.07
CA ASP A 77 0.13 29.53 4.57
C ASP A 77 1.02 30.21 3.50
N LEU A 78 0.64 30.11 2.21
CA LEU A 78 1.51 30.53 1.11
C LEU A 78 1.90 32.01 1.18
N PRO A 79 0.99 32.98 1.41
CA PRO A 79 1.36 34.40 1.51
C PRO A 79 2.37 34.66 2.64
N ASP A 80 2.16 34.05 3.81
CA ASP A 80 3.07 34.19 4.96
C ASP A 80 4.44 33.60 4.66
N ARG A 81 4.48 32.47 3.95
CA ARG A 81 5.74 31.85 3.52
C ARG A 81 6.48 32.71 2.49
N LEU A 82 5.77 33.28 1.52
CA LEU A 82 6.34 34.23 0.56
C LEU A 82 6.90 35.47 1.28
N GLY A 83 6.14 36.02 2.24
CA GLY A 83 6.60 37.13 3.08
C GLY A 83 7.88 36.81 3.87
N LYS A 84 8.03 35.56 4.36
CA LYS A 84 9.28 35.10 5.00
C LYS A 84 10.42 34.98 3.99
N CYS A 85 10.17 34.44 2.80
CA CYS A 85 11.19 34.33 1.76
C CYS A 85 11.70 35.71 1.31
N ILE A 86 10.82 36.74 1.26
CA ILE A 86 11.22 38.13 0.99
C ILE A 86 12.21 38.64 2.03
N LYS A 87 11.96 38.37 3.32
CA LYS A 87 12.83 38.82 4.43
C LYS A 87 14.20 38.13 4.45
N VAL A 88 14.26 36.89 4.00
CA VAL A 88 15.50 36.08 3.98
C VAL A 88 16.18 36.14 2.60
N GLU A 89 15.65 36.92 1.66
CA GLU A 89 16.12 37.06 0.28
C GLU A 89 16.19 35.72 -0.50
N ALA A 90 15.42 34.73 -0.07
CA ALA A 90 15.32 33.40 -0.69
C ALA A 90 14.34 33.42 -1.88
N TYR A 91 14.63 34.22 -2.90
CA TYR A 91 13.71 34.47 -4.01
C TYR A 91 13.48 33.26 -4.92
N ALA A 92 14.48 32.39 -5.10
CA ALA A 92 14.35 31.18 -5.92
C ALA A 92 13.29 30.21 -5.36
N ASP A 93 13.29 30.01 -4.04
CA ASP A 93 12.33 29.15 -3.36
C ASP A 93 10.92 29.76 -3.38
N ALA A 94 10.81 31.09 -3.21
CA ALA A 94 9.55 31.80 -3.29
C ALA A 94 8.87 31.61 -4.65
N VAL A 95 9.61 31.81 -5.75
CA VAL A 95 9.09 31.64 -7.12
C VAL A 95 8.70 30.18 -7.36
N LYS A 96 9.49 29.21 -6.89
CA LYS A 96 9.16 27.78 -7.00
C LYS A 96 7.89 27.41 -6.27
N MET A 97 7.68 27.93 -5.05
CA MET A 97 6.48 27.68 -4.26
C MET A 97 5.23 28.31 -4.89
N TYR A 98 5.36 29.53 -5.41
CA TYR A 98 4.27 30.22 -6.09
C TYR A 98 3.90 29.53 -7.41
N THR A 99 4.87 29.22 -8.26
CA THR A 99 4.63 28.50 -9.53
C THR A 99 4.00 27.13 -9.32
N GLY A 100 4.41 26.40 -8.27
CA GLY A 100 3.77 25.15 -7.87
C GLY A 100 2.31 25.29 -7.41
N SER A 101 1.93 26.46 -6.90
CA SER A 101 0.57 26.76 -6.41
C SER A 101 -0.33 27.37 -7.49
N MET A 102 0.26 27.88 -8.58
CA MET A 102 -0.43 28.52 -9.70
C MET A 102 -1.60 27.70 -10.28
N PRO A 103 -1.50 26.36 -10.46
CA PRO A 103 -2.62 25.58 -10.99
C PRO A 103 -3.85 25.64 -10.08
N ILE A 104 -3.65 25.67 -8.77
CA ILE A 104 -4.72 25.73 -7.77
C ILE A 104 -5.36 27.11 -7.75
N PHE A 105 -4.56 28.18 -7.85
CA PHE A 105 -5.10 29.53 -7.99
C PHE A 105 -5.82 29.77 -9.31
N LYS A 106 -5.44 29.07 -10.38
CA LYS A 106 -6.17 29.14 -11.65
C LYS A 106 -7.55 28.51 -11.55
N THR A 107 -7.71 27.43 -10.79
CA THR A 107 -8.99 26.71 -10.69
C THR A 107 -9.88 27.23 -9.56
N TYR A 108 -9.31 27.65 -8.43
CA TYR A 108 -10.04 28.02 -7.22
C TYR A 108 -9.68 29.40 -6.66
N GLY A 109 -8.76 30.12 -7.31
CA GLY A 109 -8.32 31.42 -6.84
C GLY A 109 -9.34 32.53 -7.01
N ASP A 110 -10.34 32.38 -7.89
CA ASP A 110 -11.40 33.39 -8.05
C ASP A 110 -12.64 33.07 -7.19
N SER A 111 -12.58 32.02 -6.37
CA SER A 111 -13.63 31.64 -5.42
C SER A 111 -13.08 31.55 -4.00
N SER A 112 -12.78 30.36 -3.51
CA SER A 112 -12.44 30.12 -2.10
C SER A 112 -11.07 30.66 -1.68
N PHE A 113 -10.15 30.92 -2.61
CA PHE A 113 -8.78 31.36 -2.30
C PHE A 113 -8.45 32.76 -2.84
N GLN A 114 -9.45 33.63 -3.03
CA GLN A 114 -9.25 34.96 -3.60
C GLN A 114 -8.28 35.83 -2.79
N ASP A 115 -8.48 35.91 -1.48
CA ASP A 115 -7.61 36.71 -0.60
C ASP A 115 -6.17 36.18 -0.61
N CYS A 116 -6.00 34.85 -0.59
CA CYS A 116 -4.68 34.21 -0.63
C CYS A 116 -3.98 34.44 -1.96
N LYS A 117 -4.72 34.41 -3.07
CA LYS A 117 -4.20 34.70 -4.41
C LYS A 117 -3.73 36.14 -4.50
N GLN A 118 -4.55 37.11 -4.09
CA GLN A 118 -4.21 38.53 -4.09
C GLN A 118 -2.95 38.80 -3.25
N ALA A 119 -2.90 38.31 -2.00
CA ALA A 119 -1.75 38.50 -1.13
C ALA A 119 -0.46 37.83 -1.68
N SER A 120 -0.59 36.68 -2.34
CA SER A 120 0.55 36.00 -2.98
C SER A 120 1.05 36.76 -4.22
N ASP A 121 0.13 37.29 -5.03
CA ASP A 121 0.46 38.07 -6.24
C ASP A 121 1.15 39.40 -5.88
N GLU A 122 0.72 40.04 -4.79
CA GLU A 122 1.40 41.22 -4.22
C GLU A 122 2.81 40.88 -3.74
N ALA A 123 2.97 39.78 -3.00
CA ALA A 123 4.29 39.34 -2.53
C ALA A 123 5.25 39.04 -3.69
N ILE A 124 4.78 38.40 -4.76
CA ILE A 124 5.58 38.15 -5.97
C ILE A 124 5.92 39.45 -6.69
N SER A 125 5.00 40.41 -6.75
CA SER A 125 5.28 41.72 -7.34
C SER A 125 6.40 42.46 -6.62
N ILE A 126 6.51 42.32 -5.30
CA ILE A 126 7.64 42.84 -4.50
C ILE A 126 8.94 42.13 -4.85
N ILE A 127 8.91 40.80 -4.98
CA ILE A 127 10.09 40.01 -5.35
C ILE A 127 10.60 40.41 -6.74
N VAL A 128 9.70 40.60 -7.71
CA VAL A 128 10.05 41.06 -9.06
C VAL A 128 10.70 42.44 -9.02
N LYS A 129 10.19 43.37 -8.20
CA LYS A 129 10.79 44.70 -8.02
C LYS A 129 12.18 44.65 -7.37
N ASN A 130 12.42 43.72 -6.44
CA ASN A 130 13.72 43.57 -5.79
C ASN A 130 14.78 42.89 -6.68
N LEU A 131 14.34 42.23 -7.76
CA LEU A 131 15.21 41.57 -8.74
C LEU A 131 15.56 42.47 -9.94
N GLN A 132 14.87 43.61 -10.11
CA GLN A 132 15.16 44.63 -11.13
C GLN A 132 16.15 45.68 -10.60
#